data_AF-V2XGB5-F1
#
_entry.id   AF-V2XGB5-F1
#
_cell.length_a   1.000
_cell.length_b   1.000
_cell.length_c   1.000
_cell.angle_alpha   90.00
_cell.angle_beta   90.00
_cell.angle_gamma   90.00
#
_symmetry.space_group_name_H-M   'P 1'
#
loop_
_entity.id
_entity.type
_entity.pdbx_description
1 polymer ?
#
loop_
_entity_poly.entity_id
_entity_poly.type
_entity_poly.pdbx_seq_one_letter_code
_entity_poly.pdbx_strand_id
1 'polypeptide(L)'
;MANVIEFYDIPARDGVLWSPNTRYALNYKGLEYKTKWIEFPDIESTCKKLGVSPTKTRRHGSPWYTLPVIYDPSTGVALADSLRIAEYLEKQYPDKPSLIPGGTLALHAAFDHAFLKKLGSAFQLLLPKLPGILNPVSAEFVTRTRMR
;
A
#
# COMPACT_ATOMS: atom_id res chain seq x y z
N MET A 1 -4.08 -23.81 -12.13
CA MET A 1 -4.54 -23.30 -10.81
C MET A 1 -4.46 -21.79 -10.89
N ALA A 2 -5.50 -21.06 -10.49
CA ALA A 2 -5.43 -19.60 -10.52
C ALA A 2 -4.38 -19.13 -9.49
N ASN A 3 -3.41 -18.35 -9.95
CA ASN A 3 -2.37 -17.81 -9.09
C ASN A 3 -2.95 -16.56 -8.39
N VAL A 4 -3.52 -16.78 -7.20
CA VAL A 4 -4.19 -15.73 -6.39
C VAL A 4 -3.16 -14.70 -5.92
N ILE A 5 -3.39 -13.42 -6.22
CA ILE A 5 -2.50 -12.33 -5.80
C ILE A 5 -2.49 -12.25 -4.28
N GLU A 6 -1.29 -12.19 -3.68
CA GLU A 6 -1.17 -11.90 -2.25
C GLU A 6 -1.14 -10.38 -2.06
N PHE A 7 -2.11 -9.84 -1.34
CA PHE A 7 -2.24 -8.41 -1.08
C PHE A 7 -1.94 -8.13 0.39
N TYR A 8 -0.85 -7.42 0.67
CA TYR A 8 -0.41 -7.12 2.02
C TYR A 8 -0.98 -5.77 2.48
N ASP A 9 -1.76 -5.81 3.56
CA ASP A 9 -2.47 -4.64 4.13
C ASP A 9 -2.37 -4.66 5.66
N ILE A 10 -2.70 -3.54 6.31
CA ILE A 10 -2.62 -3.41 7.78
C ILE A 10 -3.97 -3.76 8.40
N PRO A 11 -4.02 -4.64 9.43
CA PRO A 11 -5.27 -4.89 10.13
C PRO A 11 -5.71 -3.66 10.91
N ALA A 12 -7.01 -3.40 10.92
CA ALA A 12 -7.62 -2.32 11.68
C ALA A 12 -8.91 -2.81 12.32
N ARG A 13 -9.30 -2.15 13.41
CA ARG A 13 -10.62 -2.30 14.02
C ARG A 13 -11.67 -1.56 13.19
N ASP A 14 -12.93 -1.89 13.43
CA ASP A 14 -14.10 -1.17 12.91
C ASP A 14 -14.16 -1.05 11.38
N GLY A 15 -13.59 -2.02 10.66
CA GLY A 15 -13.69 -2.11 9.20
C GLY A 15 -12.85 -1.07 8.43
N VAL A 16 -11.93 -0.38 9.10
CA VAL A 16 -11.05 0.61 8.44
C VAL A 16 -10.12 -0.09 7.45
N LEU A 17 -10.04 0.45 6.23
CA LEU A 17 -9.16 -0.04 5.17
C LEU A 17 -7.96 0.90 5.05
N TRP A 18 -6.75 0.37 5.25
CA TRP A 18 -5.51 1.16 5.20
C TRP A 18 -5.02 1.45 3.78
N SER A 19 -5.28 0.53 2.86
CA SER A 19 -4.82 0.63 1.48
C SER A 19 -5.99 0.59 0.48
N PRO A 20 -6.93 1.56 0.52
CA PRO A 20 -8.16 1.51 -0.27
C PRO A 20 -7.87 1.53 -1.78
N ASN A 21 -6.90 2.32 -2.25
CA ASN A 21 -6.59 2.45 -3.68
C ASN A 21 -6.20 1.12 -4.32
N THR A 22 -5.30 0.35 -3.69
CA THR A 22 -4.88 -0.95 -4.21
C THR A 22 -5.98 -1.99 -4.11
N ARG A 23 -6.76 -2.00 -3.02
CA ARG A 23 -7.92 -2.89 -2.89
C ARG A 23 -8.96 -2.60 -3.98
N TYR A 24 -9.26 -1.33 -4.23
CA TYR A 24 -10.16 -0.94 -5.31
C TYR A 24 -9.61 -1.31 -6.68
N ALA A 25 -8.31 -1.13 -6.92
CA ALA A 25 -7.69 -1.52 -8.18
C ALA A 25 -7.86 -3.03 -8.47
N LEU A 26 -7.58 -3.87 -7.48
CA LEU A 26 -7.75 -5.32 -7.58
C LEU A 26 -9.22 -5.71 -7.81
N ASN A 27 -10.14 -5.13 -7.03
CA ASN A 27 -11.58 -5.37 -7.15
C ASN A 27 -12.13 -4.91 -8.52
N TYR A 28 -11.76 -3.71 -8.97
CA TYR A 28 -12.24 -3.11 -10.21
C TYR A 28 -11.76 -3.89 -11.45
N LYS A 29 -10.52 -4.38 -11.43
CA LYS A 29 -10.03 -5.30 -12.47
C LYS A 29 -10.61 -6.71 -12.35
N GLY A 30 -11.34 -7.03 -11.28
CA GLY A 30 -11.87 -8.37 -11.03
C GLY A 30 -10.77 -9.42 -10.90
N LEU A 31 -9.67 -9.06 -10.24
CA LEU A 31 -8.54 -9.96 -9.96
C LEU A 31 -8.79 -10.69 -8.64
N GLU A 32 -8.55 -11.99 -8.62
CA GLU A 32 -8.62 -12.77 -7.38
C GLU A 32 -7.39 -12.47 -6.51
N TYR A 33 -7.61 -12.10 -5.26
CA TYR A 33 -6.54 -11.85 -4.31
C TYR A 33 -6.91 -12.31 -2.90
N LYS A 34 -5.88 -12.56 -2.10
CA LYS A 34 -6.00 -12.85 -0.67
C LYS A 34 -5.27 -11.77 0.12
N THR A 35 -5.97 -11.15 1.07
CA THR A 35 -5.32 -10.21 1.99
C THR A 35 -4.43 -10.95 2.99
N LYS A 36 -3.17 -10.53 3.09
CA LYS A 36 -2.21 -10.90 4.13
C LYS A 36 -2.11 -9.71 5.09
N TRP A 37 -2.64 -9.88 6.29
CA TRP A 37 -2.63 -8.83 7.30
C TRP A 37 -1.28 -8.76 8.00
N ILE A 38 -0.63 -7.60 7.96
CA ILE A 38 0.68 -7.37 8.58
C ILE A 38 0.59 -6.19 9.54
N GLU A 39 1.04 -6.38 10.78
CA GLU A 39 1.11 -5.32 11.78
C GLU A 39 2.23 -4.32 11.45
N PHE A 40 2.08 -3.06 11.88
CA PHE A 40 3.07 -2.00 11.63
C PHE A 40 4.55 -2.36 11.90
N PRO A 41 4.92 -3.01 13.03
CA PRO A 41 6.32 -3.37 13.28
C PRO A 41 6.89 -4.39 12.29
N ASP A 42 6.04 -5.20 11.66
CA ASP A 42 6.46 -6.32 10.81
C ASP A 42 6.59 -5.93 9.32
N ILE A 43 6.11 -4.74 8.93
CA ILE A 43 6.11 -4.25 7.55
C ILE A 43 7.51 -4.32 6.94
N GLU A 44 8.51 -3.75 7.62
CA GLU A 44 9.87 -3.69 7.09
C GLU A 44 10.48 -5.09 6.91
N SER A 45 10.31 -5.97 7.89
CA SER A 45 10.85 -7.33 7.80
C SER A 45 10.16 -8.13 6.69
N THR A 46 8.86 -7.91 6.49
CA THR A 46 8.06 -8.56 5.44
C THR A 46 8.47 -8.08 4.06
N CYS A 47 8.58 -6.77 3.84
CA CYS A 47 9.01 -6.22 2.55
C CYS A 47 10.41 -6.74 2.17
N LYS A 48 11.35 -6.77 3.12
CA LYS A 48 12.70 -7.31 2.88
C LYS A 48 12.67 -8.79 2.50
N LYS A 49 11.87 -9.62 3.19
CA LYS A 49 11.70 -11.05 2.85
C LYS A 49 11.14 -11.26 1.45
N LEU A 50 10.25 -10.37 1.00
CA LEU A 50 9.68 -10.38 -0.35
C LEU A 50 10.61 -9.75 -1.41
N GLY A 51 11.78 -9.24 -1.03
CA GLY A 51 12.68 -8.54 -1.96
C GLY A 51 12.17 -7.18 -2.43
N VAL A 52 11.21 -6.58 -1.72
CA VAL A 52 10.59 -5.30 -2.08
C VAL A 52 11.40 -4.13 -1.53
N SER A 53 11.80 -3.23 -2.42
CA SER A 53 12.52 -1.99 -2.08
C SER A 53 11.66 -1.04 -1.23
N PRO A 54 12.29 -0.19 -0.38
CA PRO A 54 11.57 0.83 0.37
C PRO A 54 10.93 1.86 -0.58
N THR A 55 9.76 2.37 -0.21
CA THR A 55 9.00 3.33 -1.01
C THR A 55 9.35 4.78 -0.68
N LYS A 56 9.90 5.02 0.51
CA LYS A 56 10.22 6.35 1.03
C LYS A 56 11.53 6.32 1.81
N THR A 57 12.03 7.50 2.12
CA THR A 57 13.18 7.72 3.00
C THR A 57 12.72 8.54 4.19
N ARG A 58 13.15 8.19 5.40
CA ARG A 58 12.89 8.98 6.61
C ARG A 58 13.69 10.28 6.58
N ARG A 59 13.35 11.27 7.42
CA ARG A 59 14.08 12.54 7.52
C ARG A 59 15.58 12.37 7.78
N HIS A 60 15.97 11.33 8.52
CA HIS A 60 17.38 11.03 8.83
C HIS A 60 18.07 10.11 7.81
N GLY A 61 17.47 9.90 6.63
CA GLY A 61 18.08 9.16 5.53
C GLY A 61 17.89 7.63 5.56
N SER A 62 17.32 7.07 6.62
CA SER A 62 17.05 5.63 6.70
C SER A 62 15.88 5.20 5.80
N PRO A 63 15.91 3.96 5.26
CA PRO A 63 14.84 3.46 4.39
C PRO A 63 13.51 3.36 5.13
N TRP A 64 12.42 3.60 4.42
CA TRP A 64 11.06 3.50 4.94
C TRP A 64 10.21 2.59 4.05
N TYR A 65 9.92 1.42 4.59
CA TYR A 65 9.03 0.43 3.99
C TYR A 65 7.58 0.73 4.34
N THR A 66 6.69 0.60 3.35
CA THR A 66 5.26 0.89 3.51
C THR A 66 4.43 -0.17 2.83
N LEU A 67 3.18 -0.29 3.27
CA LEU A 67 2.10 -0.94 2.53
C LEU A 67 1.32 0.12 1.73
N PRO A 68 0.56 -0.26 0.69
CA PRO A 68 0.33 -1.63 0.22
C PRO A 68 1.54 -2.27 -0.48
N VAL A 69 1.60 -3.59 -0.40
CA VAL A 69 2.46 -4.47 -1.22
C VAL A 69 1.57 -5.53 -1.87
N ILE A 70 1.89 -5.91 -3.10
CA ILE A 70 1.35 -7.15 -3.68
C ILE A 70 2.50 -8.10 -4.04
N TYR A 71 2.21 -9.39 -3.97
CA TYR A 71 2.99 -10.43 -4.64
C TYR A 71 2.08 -11.15 -5.62
N ASP A 72 2.51 -11.19 -6.88
CA ASP A 72 1.78 -11.84 -7.95
C ASP A 72 2.47 -13.17 -8.30
N PRO A 73 1.90 -14.31 -7.90
CA PRO A 73 2.51 -15.61 -8.17
C PRO A 73 2.47 -16.00 -9.66
N SER A 74 1.72 -15.29 -10.52
CA SER A 74 1.72 -15.54 -11.97
C SER A 74 3.01 -15.09 -12.64
N THR A 75 3.67 -14.06 -12.10
CA THR A 75 4.91 -13.47 -12.63
C THR A 75 6.09 -13.61 -11.68
N GLY A 76 5.84 -13.90 -10.40
CA GLY A 76 6.83 -13.86 -9.33
C GLY A 76 7.19 -12.45 -8.89
N VAL A 77 6.46 -11.41 -9.33
CA VAL A 77 6.75 -10.01 -9.00
C VAL A 77 6.17 -9.66 -7.63
N ALA A 78 7.01 -9.08 -6.77
CA ALA A 78 6.59 -8.39 -5.55
C ALA A 78 6.91 -6.89 -5.66
N LEU A 79 5.94 -6.03 -5.36
CA LEU A 79 6.15 -4.58 -5.39
C LEU A 79 5.28 -3.82 -4.39
N ALA A 80 5.80 -2.70 -3.91
CA ALA A 80 5.11 -1.70 -3.10
C ALA A 80 4.76 -0.46 -3.93
N ASP A 81 4.04 0.47 -3.29
CA ASP A 81 3.55 1.75 -3.84
C ASP A 81 2.28 1.60 -4.67
N SER A 82 1.18 2.23 -4.23
CA SER A 82 -0.14 2.03 -4.83
C SER A 82 -0.22 2.45 -6.29
N LEU A 83 0.52 3.48 -6.71
CA LEU A 83 0.52 3.93 -8.11
C LEU A 83 1.34 2.96 -8.98
N ARG A 84 2.51 2.51 -8.48
CA ARG A 84 3.30 1.48 -9.17
C ARG A 84 2.56 0.16 -9.29
N ILE A 85 1.82 -0.23 -8.24
CA ILE A 85 0.96 -1.41 -8.27
C ILE A 85 -0.13 -1.24 -9.34
N ALA A 86 -0.81 -0.09 -9.40
CA ALA A 86 -1.82 0.15 -10.43
C ALA A 86 -1.23 0.10 -11.85
N GLU A 87 -0.05 0.68 -12.06
CA GLU A 87 0.66 0.60 -13.34
C GLU A 87 1.07 -0.84 -13.71
N TYR A 88 1.56 -1.62 -12.75
CA TYR A 88 1.87 -3.04 -12.94
C TYR A 88 0.62 -3.82 -13.34
N LEU A 89 -0.48 -3.66 -12.61
CA LEU A 89 -1.74 -4.36 -12.89
C LEU A 89 -2.31 -3.95 -14.25
N GLU A 90 -2.15 -2.69 -14.67
CA GLU A 90 -2.57 -2.21 -15.98
C GLU A 90 -1.81 -2.92 -17.12
N LYS A 91 -0.50 -3.10 -16.96
CA LYS A 91 0.34 -3.79 -17.96
C LYS A 91 0.16 -5.30 -17.95
N GLN A 92 0.04 -5.90 -16.77
CA GLN A 92 0.00 -7.35 -16.60
C GLN A 92 -1.37 -7.96 -16.95
N TYR A 93 -2.45 -7.19 -16.73
CA TYR A 93 -3.82 -7.64 -16.96
C TYR A 93 -4.56 -6.66 -17.90
N PRO A 94 -4.14 -6.58 -19.19
CA PRO A 94 -4.70 -5.64 -20.16
C PRO A 94 -6.11 -6.07 -20.67
N ASP A 95 -6.52 -7.32 -20.43
CA ASP A 95 -7.84 -7.86 -20.72
C ASP A 95 -8.93 -7.41 -19.73
N LYS A 96 -8.50 -6.81 -18.61
CA LYS A 96 -9.38 -6.31 -17.53
C LYS A 96 -9.65 -4.81 -17.69
N PRO A 97 -10.69 -4.25 -17.05
CA PRO A 97 -10.97 -2.82 -17.07
C PRO A 97 -9.72 -1.95 -16.78
N SER A 98 -9.56 -0.88 -17.57
CA SER A 98 -8.40 0.02 -17.46
C SER A 98 -8.46 0.84 -16.18
N LEU A 99 -7.37 0.84 -15.40
CA LEU A 99 -7.17 1.70 -14.24
C LEU A 99 -6.54 3.04 -14.62
N ILE A 100 -5.69 3.02 -15.65
CA ILE A 100 -4.91 4.17 -16.10
C ILE A 100 -5.07 4.24 -17.62
N PRO A 101 -6.08 4.98 -18.12
CA PRO A 101 -6.32 5.11 -19.55
C PRO A 101 -5.06 5.55 -20.30
N GLY A 102 -4.91 5.09 -21.54
CA GLY A 102 -3.73 5.35 -22.36
C GLY A 102 -3.33 6.83 -22.38
N GLY A 103 -2.04 7.11 -22.16
CA GLY A 103 -1.49 8.47 -22.16
C GLY A 103 -1.72 9.29 -20.89
N THR A 104 -2.44 8.77 -19.88
CA THR A 104 -2.77 9.53 -18.67
C THR A 104 -1.84 9.30 -17.49
N LEU A 105 -0.91 8.33 -17.55
CA LEU A 105 -0.02 7.97 -16.43
C LEU A 105 0.70 9.19 -15.83
N ALA A 106 1.21 10.10 -16.66
CA ALA A 106 1.87 11.32 -16.19
C ALA A 106 0.92 12.24 -15.41
N LEU A 107 -0.35 12.34 -15.80
CA LEU A 107 -1.37 13.11 -15.09
C LEU A 107 -1.71 12.46 -13.75
N HIS A 108 -1.84 11.13 -13.71
CA HIS A 108 -2.04 10.39 -12.46
C HIS A 108 -0.85 10.57 -11.50
N ALA A 109 0.39 10.50 -12.00
CA ALA A 109 1.59 10.73 -11.20
C ALA A 109 1.68 12.18 -10.68
N ALA A 110 1.34 13.17 -11.52
CA ALA A 110 1.29 14.56 -11.09
C ALA A 110 0.21 14.79 -10.02
N PHE A 111 -0.97 14.19 -10.19
CA PHE A 111 -2.04 14.22 -9.20
C PHE A 111 -1.63 13.56 -7.89
N ASP A 112 -1.07 12.34 -7.93
CA ASP A 112 -0.62 11.61 -6.74
C ASP A 112 0.41 12.42 -5.95
N HIS A 113 1.41 12.98 -6.64
CA HIS A 113 2.41 13.85 -6.03
C HIS A 113 1.79 15.09 -5.37
N ALA A 114 0.90 15.80 -6.09
CA ALA A 114 0.26 17.01 -5.58
C ALA A 114 -0.67 16.70 -4.40
N PHE A 115 -1.45 15.62 -4.50
CA PHE A 115 -2.37 15.14 -3.47
C PHE A 115 -1.60 14.76 -2.20
N LEU A 116 -0.56 13.92 -2.30
CA LEU A 116 0.25 13.52 -1.15
C LEU A 116 0.95 14.71 -0.49
N LYS A 117 1.43 15.67 -1.26
CA LYS A 117 2.08 16.88 -0.73
C LYS A 117 1.11 17.78 0.04
N LYS A 118 -0.16 17.85 -0.37
CA LYS A 118 -1.16 18.75 0.22
C LYS A 118 -1.98 18.08 1.32
N LEU A 119 -2.43 16.84 1.12
CA LEU A 119 -3.26 16.08 2.05
C LEU A 119 -2.45 15.14 2.96
N GLY A 120 -1.17 14.89 2.67
CA GLY A 120 -0.29 14.21 3.62
C GLY A 120 -0.20 14.93 4.97
N SER A 121 -0.37 16.26 4.98
CA SER A 121 -0.50 17.05 6.21
C SER A 121 -1.84 16.78 6.93
N ALA A 122 -2.93 16.52 6.20
CA ALA A 122 -4.21 16.15 6.81
C ALA A 122 -4.15 14.79 7.52
N PHE A 123 -3.25 13.88 7.09
CA PHE A 123 -2.98 12.64 7.82
C PHE A 123 -2.48 12.90 9.26
N GLN A 124 -1.83 14.05 9.51
CA GLN A 124 -1.43 14.44 10.87
C GLN A 124 -2.65 14.62 11.80
N LEU A 125 -3.80 15.04 11.26
CA LEU A 125 -5.04 15.16 12.04
C LEU A 125 -5.62 13.79 12.41
N LEU A 126 -5.29 12.75 11.64
CA LEU A 126 -5.72 11.37 11.90
C LEU A 126 -4.78 10.64 12.87
N LEU A 127 -3.52 11.06 12.98
CA LEU A 127 -2.52 10.41 13.82
C LEU A 127 -3.02 10.14 15.24
N PRO A 128 -3.57 11.11 16.01
CA PRO A 128 -3.99 10.87 17.39
C PRO A 128 -5.08 9.80 17.54
N LYS A 129 -5.88 9.54 16.50
CA LYS A 129 -6.94 8.52 16.51
C LYS A 129 -6.41 7.11 16.22
N LEU A 130 -5.24 6.99 15.61
CA LEU A 130 -4.71 5.69 15.15
C LEU A 130 -4.59 4.63 16.26
N PRO A 131 -4.12 4.95 17.50
CA PRO A 131 -4.01 3.93 18.54
C PRO A 131 -5.34 3.29 18.93
N GLY A 132 -6.46 4.02 18.78
CA GLY A 132 -7.81 3.47 19.03
C GLY A 132 -8.31 2.56 17.91
N ILE A 133 -7.81 2.74 16.69
CA ILE A 133 -8.22 2.01 15.48
C ILE A 133 -7.33 0.76 15.27
N LEU A 134 -6.10 0.78 15.77
CA LEU A 134 -5.12 -0.27 15.55
C LEU A 134 -5.20 -1.39 16.58
N ASN A 135 -4.67 -2.56 16.20
CA ASN A 135 -4.37 -3.61 17.17
C ASN A 135 -3.30 -3.14 18.15
N PRO A 136 -3.24 -3.70 19.38
CA PRO A 136 -2.39 -3.17 20.46
C PRO A 136 -0.91 -3.02 20.06
N VAL A 137 -0.35 -4.02 19.37
CA VAL A 137 1.04 -4.02 18.90
C VAL A 137 1.32 -2.89 17.91
N SER A 138 0.41 -2.68 16.96
CA SER A 138 0.49 -1.57 16.00
C SER A 138 0.28 -0.20 16.65
N ALA A 139 -0.65 -0.11 17.61
CA ALA A 139 -0.93 1.11 18.37
C ALA A 139 0.29 1.56 19.18
N GLU A 140 0.93 0.64 19.89
CA GLU A 140 2.17 0.92 20.66
C GLU A 140 3.30 1.38 19.71
N PHE A 141 3.51 0.66 18.61
CA PHE A 141 4.53 1.00 17.63
C PHE A 141 4.32 2.41 17.05
N VAL A 142 3.10 2.73 16.62
CA VAL A 142 2.75 4.05 16.06
C VAL A 142 2.92 5.15 17.10
N THR A 143 2.48 4.94 18.33
CA THR A 143 2.64 5.90 19.43
C THR A 143 4.12 6.21 19.66
N ARG A 144 4.96 5.18 19.74
CA ARG A 144 6.40 5.35 19.96
C ARG A 144 7.11 6.05 18.80
N THR A 145 6.70 5.78 17.56
CA THR A 145 7.46 6.18 16.36
C THR A 145 6.93 7.41 15.63
N ARG A 146 5.69 7.84 15.91
CA ARG A 146 5.00 8.89 15.13
C ARG A 146 4.30 9.97 15.96
N MET A 147 4.20 9.80 17.28
CA MET A 147 3.51 10.75 18.17
C MET A 147 4.42 11.50 19.14
N ARG A 148 5.74 11.42 18.95
CA ARG A 148 6.73 12.19 19.71
C ARG A 148 7.33 13.28 18.85
#